data_AF-A0A956KII5-F1
#
_entry.id   AF-A0A956KII5-F1
#
_cell.length_a   1.000
_cell.length_b   1.000
_cell.length_c   1.000
_cell.angle_alpha   90.00
_cell.angle_beta   90.00
_cell.angle_gamma   90.00
#
_symmetry.space_group_name_H-M   'P 1'
#
loop_
_entity.id
_entity.type
_entity.pdbx_description
1 polymer ?
#
loop_
_entity_poly.entity_id
_entity_poly.type
_entity_poly.pdbx_seq_one_letter_code
_entity_poly.pdbx_strand_id
1 'polypeptide(L)'
;MVSRMHIRDRQDLATLESIQTSIWVFDIEGSTMWWANAAARSLWGAASLEELLARDYSDMSESTRVRLARYQERMARGEVIT
;
A
#
# COMPACT_ATOMS: atom_id res chain seq x y z
N MET A 1 -22.36 -8.48 -3.67
CA MET A 1 -21.34 -9.40 -4.22
C MET A 1 -20.05 -8.60 -4.33
N VAL A 2 -19.09 -8.80 -3.43
CA VAL A 2 -17.79 -8.09 -3.51
C VAL A 2 -16.95 -8.86 -4.51
N SER A 3 -16.78 -8.31 -5.71
CA SER A 3 -15.91 -8.93 -6.71
C SER A 3 -14.47 -8.85 -6.21
N ARG A 4 -13.76 -9.98 -6.23
CA ARG A 4 -12.37 -10.05 -5.81
C ARG A 4 -11.51 -9.33 -6.86
N MET A 5 -10.99 -8.16 -6.51
CA MET A 5 -10.11 -7.39 -7.40
C MET A 5 -8.72 -8.03 -7.43
N HIS A 6 -8.26 -8.43 -8.62
CA HIS A 6 -6.91 -8.95 -8.83
C HIS A 6 -6.06 -7.80 -9.37
N ILE A 7 -5.09 -7.33 -8.57
CA ILE A 7 -4.25 -6.18 -8.90
C ILE A 7 -3.00 -6.71 -9.62
N ARG A 8 -2.90 -6.49 -10.93
CA ARG A 8 -1.72 -6.86 -11.75
C ARG A 8 -0.82 -5.66 -11.98
N ASP A 9 -1.43 -4.50 -12.19
CA ASP A 9 -0.76 -3.22 -12.34
C ASP A 9 -1.60 -2.08 -11.76
N ARG A 10 -1.10 -0.85 -11.86
CA ARG A 10 -1.75 0.33 -11.28
C ARG A 10 -3.02 0.73 -12.02
N GLN A 11 -3.22 0.32 -13.28
CA GLN A 11 -4.45 0.63 -14.02
C GLN A 11 -5.65 -0.11 -13.42
N ASP A 12 -5.44 -1.30 -12.86
CA ASP A 12 -6.47 -2.04 -12.12
C ASP A 12 -7.00 -1.24 -10.90
N LEU A 13 -6.27 -0.21 -10.45
CA LEU A 13 -6.65 0.66 -9.33
C LEU A 13 -7.30 1.99 -9.75
N ALA A 14 -7.50 2.25 -11.04
CA ALA A 14 -7.98 3.53 -11.54
C ALA A 14 -9.31 3.99 -10.90
N THR A 15 -10.22 3.06 -10.59
CA THR A 15 -11.51 3.36 -9.93
C THR A 15 -11.34 3.81 -8.48
N LEU A 16 -10.25 3.42 -7.81
CA LEU A 16 -9.97 3.83 -6.43
C LEU A 16 -9.41 5.26 -6.35
N GLU A 17 -8.94 5.81 -7.47
CA GLU A 17 -8.27 7.12 -7.52
C GLU A 17 -9.18 8.27 -7.04
N SER A 18 -10.49 8.18 -7.34
CA SER A 18 -11.48 9.20 -6.98
C SER A 18 -12.14 8.97 -5.61
N ILE A 19 -11.79 7.90 -4.90
CA ILE A 19 -12.36 7.61 -3.58
C ILE A 19 -11.80 8.58 -2.54
N GLN A 20 -12.67 9.18 -1.73
CA GLN A 20 -12.27 10.16 -0.71
C GLN A 20 -11.59 9.54 0.52
N THR A 21 -11.79 8.25 0.77
CA THR A 21 -11.05 7.52 1.78
C THR A 21 -9.62 7.30 1.31
N SER A 22 -8.64 7.58 2.17
CA SER A 22 -7.23 7.33 1.88
C SER A 22 -6.96 5.83 1.71
N ILE A 23 -6.47 5.44 0.53
CA ILE A 23 -6.11 4.06 0.20
C ILE A 23 -4.70 4.08 -0.39
N TRP A 24 -3.85 3.18 0.09
CA TRP A 24 -2.51 2.98 -0.44
C TRP A 24 -2.13 1.50 -0.44
N VAL A 25 -1.19 1.17 -1.31
CA VAL A 25 -0.57 -0.15 -1.42
C VAL A 25 0.89 0.02 -1.08
N PHE A 26 1.34 -0.73 -0.08
CA PHE A 26 2.72 -0.75 0.37
C PHE A 26 3.35 -2.08 -0.04
N ASP A 27 4.49 -2.03 -0.71
CA ASP A 27 5.31 -3.20 -0.98
C ASP A 27 6.10 -3.53 0.29
N ILE A 28 5.73 -4.62 0.96
CA ILE A 28 6.37 -5.05 2.19
C ILE A 28 7.78 -5.60 1.91
N GLU A 29 8.00 -6.29 0.79
CA GLU A 29 9.30 -6.88 0.46
C GLU A 29 10.32 -5.80 0.13
N GLY A 30 9.95 -4.86 -0.75
CA GLY A 30 10.77 -3.69 -1.08
C GLY A 30 10.78 -2.62 0.01
N SER A 31 9.93 -2.75 1.05
CA SER A 31 9.68 -1.75 2.08
C SER A 31 9.48 -0.35 1.50
N THR A 32 8.61 -0.24 0.48
CA THR A 32 8.37 1.02 -0.24
C THR A 32 6.89 1.22 -0.56
N MET A 33 6.50 2.47 -0.80
CA MET A 33 5.17 2.75 -1.34
C MET A 33 5.09 2.24 -2.78
N TRP A 34 4.00 1.55 -3.14
CA TRP A 34 3.79 1.08 -4.51
C TRP A 34 2.72 1.88 -5.26
N TRP A 35 1.67 2.32 -4.57
CA TRP A 35 0.60 3.17 -5.12
C TRP A 35 -0.19 3.86 -4.00
N ALA A 36 -0.79 5.02 -4.28
CA ALA A 36 -1.71 5.71 -3.38
C ALA A 36 -2.70 6.57 -4.17
N ASN A 37 -3.98 6.57 -3.76
CA ASN A 37 -4.97 7.47 -4.37
C ASN A 37 -4.75 8.93 -3.98
N ALA A 38 -5.51 9.84 -4.59
CA ALA A 38 -5.45 11.29 -4.29
C ALA A 38 -5.61 11.60 -2.79
N ALA A 39 -6.58 10.99 -2.11
CA ALA A 39 -6.82 11.21 -0.68
C ALA A 39 -5.63 10.77 0.19
N ALA A 40 -5.02 9.62 -0.12
CA ALA A 40 -3.81 9.17 0.56
C ALA A 40 -2.63 10.10 0.27
N ARG A 41 -2.43 10.57 -0.97
CA ARG A 41 -1.35 11.53 -1.28
C ARG A 41 -1.46 12.82 -0.45
N SER A 42 -2.68 13.33 -0.26
CA SER A 42 -2.91 14.46 0.66
C SER A 42 -2.58 14.11 2.12
N LEU A 43 -2.98 12.93 2.60
CA LEU A 43 -2.66 12.47 3.96
C LEU A 43 -1.15 12.35 4.20
N TRP A 44 -0.43 11.80 3.22
CA TRP A 44 1.03 11.65 3.26
C TRP A 44 1.78 12.94 2.92
N GLY A 45 1.08 14.01 2.55
CA GLY A 45 1.67 15.30 2.18
C GLY A 45 2.57 15.20 0.95
N ALA A 46 2.15 14.48 -0.09
CA ALA A 46 2.86 14.38 -1.38
C ALA A 46 2.07 15.09 -2.47
N ALA A 47 2.76 15.86 -3.31
CA ALA A 47 2.17 16.60 -4.43
C ALA A 47 1.86 15.69 -5.64
N SER A 48 2.57 14.58 -5.78
CA SER A 48 2.33 13.59 -6.83
C SER A 48 2.53 12.16 -6.33
N LEU A 49 2.12 11.19 -7.15
CA LEU A 49 2.41 9.79 -6.84
C LEU A 49 3.91 9.53 -6.95
N GLU A 50 4.55 10.07 -7.98
CA GLU A 50 5.98 9.93 -8.24
C GLU A 50 6.83 10.43 -7.07
N GLU A 51 6.47 11.58 -6.48
CA GLU A 51 7.14 12.10 -5.29
C GLU A 51 7.02 11.11 -4.12
N LEU A 52 5.82 10.58 -3.88
CA LEU A 52 5.58 9.64 -2.79
C LEU A 52 6.39 8.34 -2.96
N LEU A 53 6.46 7.81 -4.18
CA LEU A 53 7.21 6.59 -4.50
C LEU A 53 8.74 6.77 -4.40
N ALA A 54 9.23 8.00 -4.54
CA ALA A 54 10.66 8.31 -4.47
C ALA A 54 11.18 8.51 -3.05
N ARG A 55 10.30 8.50 -2.04
CA ARG A 55 10.70 8.66 -0.63
C ARG A 55 11.46 7.44 -0.13
N ASP A 56 12.35 7.68 0.83
CA ASP A 56 13.00 6.61 1.57
C ASP A 56 12.08 6.11 2.69
N TYR A 57 11.78 4.82 2.66
CA TYR A 57 10.96 4.11 3.64
C TYR A 57 11.76 3.07 4.44
N SER A 58 13.09 3.06 4.29
CA SER A 58 13.97 2.10 4.95
C SER A 58 14.12 2.35 6.46
N ASP A 59 13.86 3.56 6.94
CA ASP A 59 13.88 3.92 8.37
C ASP A 59 12.62 3.46 9.14
N MET A 60 12.20 2.23 8.88
CA MET A 60 11.05 1.62 9.52
C MET A 60 11.44 1.07 10.89
N SER A 61 10.67 1.40 11.93
CA SER A 61 10.93 0.88 13.27
C SER A 61 10.96 -0.65 13.28
N GLU A 62 11.81 -1.22 14.14
CA GLU A 62 11.93 -2.68 14.31
C GLU A 62 10.57 -3.33 14.63
N SER A 63 9.74 -2.65 15.43
CA SER A 63 8.39 -3.12 15.77
C SER A 63 7.48 -3.22 14.55
N THR A 64 7.58 -2.27 13.61
CA THR A 64 6.80 -2.26 12.38
C THR A 64 7.30 -3.36 11.44
N ARG A 65 8.62 -3.51 11.30
CA ARG A 65 9.24 -4.55 10.48
C ARG A 65 8.82 -5.95 10.91
N VAL A 66 8.85 -6.25 12.21
CA VAL A 66 8.41 -7.53 12.77
C VAL A 66 6.92 -7.78 12.52
N ARG A 67 6.08 -6.74 12.66
CA ARG A 67 4.63 -6.86 12.37
C ARG A 67 4.36 -7.17 10.91
N LEU A 68 5.03 -6.48 9.99
CA LEU A 68 4.87 -6.71 8.55
C LEU A 68 5.38 -8.07 8.11
N ALA A 69 6.52 -8.54 8.65
CA ALA A 69 7.02 -9.89 8.39
C ALA A 69 6.01 -10.97 8.82
N ARG A 70 5.41 -10.81 10.01
CA ARG A 70 4.34 -11.71 10.48
C ARG A 70 3.12 -11.65 9.55
N TYR A 71 2.79 -10.49 9.00
CA TYR A 71 1.69 -10.37 8.05
C TYR A 71 1.99 -11.13 6.75
N GLN A 72 3.20 -11.02 6.21
CA GLN A 72 3.61 -11.79 5.02
C GLN A 72 3.50 -13.31 5.25
N GLU A 73 4.02 -13.81 6.38
CA GLU A 73 3.93 -15.24 6.72
C GLU A 73 2.48 -15.76 6.77
N ARG A 74 1.57 -14.95 7.33
CA ARG A 74 0.15 -15.29 7.43
C ARG A 74 -0.55 -15.23 6.07
N MET A 75 -0.27 -14.20 5.27
CA MET A 75 -0.80 -14.09 3.91
C MET A 75 -0.32 -15.24 3.01
N ALA A 76 0.93 -15.68 3.15
CA ALA A 76 1.47 -16.84 2.43
C ALA A 76 0.73 -18.16 2.76
N ARG A 77 0.11 -18.25 3.95
CA ARG A 77 -0.77 -19.35 4.35
C ARG A 77 -2.23 -19.17 3.92
N GLY A 78 -2.55 -18.10 3.20
CA GLY A 78 -3.91 -17.77 2.76
C GLY A 78 -4.79 -17.14 3.84
N GLU A 79 -4.21 -16.67 4.96
CA GLU A 79 -4.97 -16.02 6.03
C GLU A 79 -5.35 -14.59 5.64
N VAL A 80 -6.58 -14.18 5.99
CA VAL A 80 -6.99 -12.77 5.96
C VAL A 80 -6.51 -12.10 7.24
N ILE A 81 -5.88 -10.93 7.09
CA ILE A 81 -5.38 -10.12 8.19
C ILE A 81 -6.36 -8.98 8.43
N THR A 82 -6.88 -8.90 9.65
CA THR A 82 -7.82 -7.88 10.14
C THR A 82 -7.21 -7.10 11.29
#